data_AF-A0A7S0WS80-F1
#
_entry.id   AF-A0A7S0WS80-F1
#
_cell.length_a   1.000
_cell.length_b   1.000
_cell.length_c   1.000
_cell.angle_alpha   90.00
_cell.angle_beta   90.00
_cell.angle_gamma   90.00
#
_symmetry.space_group_name_H-M   'P 1'
#
loop_
_entity.id
_entity.type
_entity.pdbx_description
1 polymer ?
#
loop_
_entity_poly.entity_id
_entity_poly.type
_entity_poly.pdbx_seq_one_letter_code
_entity_poly.pdbx_strand_id
1 'polypeptide(L)'
;MTGVEAEPVDRLQENVSPEYFFHHYYVQRKPVILSKVARSWPARKKWSLEAMRSMVCEHSDVDTVECVAHSKTDPTHYSNVTLPSMGRYFDYLEQCVAHKKPQEAALKNGVTVPRSVVEAACPVPKVLKTLHNDRKLALRDMLGREKARLFISAGGFHGRCHYDRFGYAFFSVQVKGAKTWYLYKASSLPLRRLAAFDNAPLEDFTRPEVHNGHSGWVAKLQEGDMLFLPPLTYHSVCHTGGYNVNIDFACLPDVHWVPAIREPLGLQDVAGAL
;
A
#
# COMPACT_ATOMS: atom_id res chain seq x y z
N MET A 1 25.59 -16.90 6.23
CA MET A 1 24.23 -17.18 6.72
C MET A 1 23.38 -17.51 5.50
N THR A 2 22.81 -18.71 5.45
CA THR A 2 21.85 -19.11 4.40
C THR A 2 20.60 -18.24 4.55
N GLY A 3 20.25 -17.47 3.52
CA GLY A 3 19.10 -16.55 3.57
C GLY A 3 17.79 -17.31 3.85
N VAL A 4 16.86 -16.64 4.52
CA VAL A 4 15.48 -17.12 4.66
C VAL A 4 14.75 -16.70 3.38
N GLU A 5 14.37 -17.64 2.53
CA GLU A 5 13.51 -17.33 1.39
C GLU A 5 12.14 -16.89 1.90
N ALA A 6 11.67 -15.73 1.43
CA ALA A 6 10.32 -15.26 1.73
C ALA A 6 9.27 -16.11 1.01
N GLU A 7 8.23 -16.51 1.74
CA GLU A 7 7.18 -17.38 1.24
C GLU A 7 6.25 -16.63 0.27
N PRO A 8 5.76 -17.23 -0.82
CA PRO A 8 4.73 -16.58 -1.63
C PRO A 8 3.44 -16.38 -0.81
N VAL A 9 2.83 -15.20 -0.92
CA VAL A 9 1.49 -14.94 -0.34
C VAL A 9 0.44 -15.82 -1.03
N ASP A 10 -0.45 -16.41 -0.24
CA ASP A 10 -1.62 -17.15 -0.74
C ASP A 10 -2.41 -16.33 -1.77
N ARG A 11 -2.97 -17.01 -2.76
CA ARG A 11 -3.77 -16.37 -3.81
C ARG A 11 -5.14 -17.03 -3.91
N LEU A 12 -6.17 -16.25 -3.62
CA LEU A 12 -7.57 -16.63 -3.77
C LEU A 12 -8.08 -16.30 -5.18
N GLN A 13 -8.94 -17.15 -5.69
CA GLN A 13 -9.62 -16.96 -6.98
C GLN A 13 -10.75 -15.95 -6.86
N GLU A 14 -11.18 -15.40 -8.00
CA GLU A 14 -12.19 -14.32 -8.11
C GLU A 14 -13.54 -14.67 -7.45
N ASN A 15 -13.88 -15.95 -7.38
CA ASN A 15 -15.14 -16.47 -6.84
C ASN A 15 -15.04 -16.95 -5.38
N VAL A 16 -13.97 -16.63 -4.66
CA VAL A 16 -13.87 -16.97 -3.23
C VAL A 16 -15.03 -16.36 -2.45
N SER A 17 -15.61 -17.11 -1.52
CA SER A 17 -16.68 -16.57 -0.69
C SER A 17 -16.14 -15.52 0.29
N PRO A 18 -16.89 -14.44 0.55
CA PRO A 18 -16.53 -13.47 1.58
C PRO A 18 -16.29 -14.12 2.94
N GLU A 19 -17.11 -15.11 3.32
CA GLU A 19 -17.01 -15.90 4.54
C GLU A 19 -15.66 -16.62 4.64
N TYR A 20 -15.25 -17.29 3.56
CA TYR A 20 -13.99 -18.03 3.55
C TYR A 20 -12.80 -17.08 3.72
N PHE A 21 -12.79 -15.98 2.95
CA PHE A 21 -11.76 -14.95 3.12
C PHE A 21 -11.73 -14.42 4.56
N PHE A 22 -12.90 -14.15 5.16
CA PHE A 22 -13.00 -13.61 6.50
C PHE A 22 -12.40 -14.53 7.55
N HIS A 23 -12.82 -15.80 7.60
CA HIS A 23 -12.39 -16.74 8.64
C HIS A 23 -10.96 -17.23 8.48
N HIS A 24 -10.50 -17.42 7.23
CA HIS A 24 -9.19 -18.01 6.95
C HIS A 24 -8.05 -16.99 6.81
N TYR A 25 -8.37 -15.71 6.55
CA TYR A 25 -7.35 -14.68 6.31
C TYR A 25 -7.53 -13.43 7.17
N TYR A 26 -8.71 -12.81 7.14
CA TYR A 26 -8.95 -11.55 7.87
C TYR A 26 -8.81 -11.73 9.39
N VAL A 27 -9.53 -12.70 9.97
CA VAL A 27 -9.47 -13.02 11.40
C VAL A 27 -8.08 -13.54 11.79
N GLN A 28 -7.43 -14.30 10.90
CA GLN A 28 -6.10 -14.87 11.12
C GLN A 28 -4.96 -13.86 10.96
N ARG A 29 -5.24 -12.62 10.55
CA ARG A 29 -4.24 -11.60 10.18
C ARG A 29 -3.21 -12.14 9.16
N LYS A 30 -3.65 -12.98 8.23
CA LYS A 30 -2.79 -13.57 7.20
C LYS A 30 -2.91 -12.75 5.92
N PRO A 31 -1.80 -12.21 5.35
CA PRO A 31 -1.85 -11.52 4.08
C PRO A 31 -2.30 -12.47 2.97
N VAL A 32 -3.06 -11.95 2.01
CA VAL A 32 -3.59 -12.74 0.89
C VAL A 32 -3.89 -11.88 -0.32
N ILE A 33 -3.67 -12.43 -1.50
CA ILE A 33 -4.06 -11.80 -2.76
C ILE A 33 -5.43 -12.34 -3.18
N LEU A 34 -6.42 -11.45 -3.34
CA LEU A 34 -7.67 -11.74 -4.01
C LEU A 34 -7.51 -11.38 -5.49
N SER A 35 -7.54 -12.41 -6.35
CA SER A 35 -7.25 -12.22 -7.77
C SER A 35 -8.41 -11.56 -8.51
N LYS A 36 -8.09 -10.67 -9.43
CA LYS A 36 -9.04 -10.13 -10.43
C LYS A 36 -10.27 -9.39 -9.88
N VAL A 37 -10.28 -8.99 -8.60
CA VAL A 37 -11.42 -8.27 -7.98
C VAL A 37 -11.78 -6.96 -8.71
N ALA A 38 -10.81 -6.34 -9.38
CA ALA A 38 -10.97 -5.10 -10.13
C ALA A 38 -10.87 -5.30 -11.66
N ARG A 39 -11.01 -6.55 -12.15
CA ARG A 39 -10.88 -6.86 -13.58
C ARG A 39 -11.86 -6.08 -14.45
N SER A 40 -13.08 -5.88 -13.97
CA SER A 40 -14.16 -5.18 -14.68
C SER A 40 -14.22 -3.68 -14.42
N TRP A 41 -13.30 -3.12 -13.61
CA TRP A 41 -13.33 -1.71 -13.26
C TRP A 41 -13.05 -0.83 -14.48
N PRO A 42 -13.88 0.21 -14.75
CA PRO A 42 -13.63 1.13 -15.85
C PRO A 42 -12.25 1.80 -15.78
N ALA A 43 -11.73 2.04 -14.57
CA ALA A 43 -10.42 2.63 -14.34
C ALA A 43 -9.27 1.88 -15.03
N ARG A 44 -9.36 0.53 -15.16
CA ARG A 44 -8.31 -0.26 -15.83
C ARG A 44 -8.05 0.15 -17.28
N LYS A 45 -9.11 0.61 -17.96
CA LYS A 45 -9.07 1.10 -19.35
C LYS A 45 -8.82 2.60 -19.40
N LYS A 46 -9.41 3.36 -18.47
CA LYS A 46 -9.43 4.83 -18.51
C LYS A 46 -8.20 5.51 -17.90
N TRP A 47 -7.56 4.90 -16.92
CA TRP A 47 -6.47 5.54 -16.16
C TRP A 47 -5.13 5.38 -16.89
N SER A 48 -4.92 6.23 -17.90
CA SER A 48 -3.58 6.54 -18.43
C SER A 48 -2.87 7.53 -17.51
N LEU A 49 -1.54 7.68 -17.66
CA LEU A 49 -0.78 8.67 -16.88
C LEU A 49 -1.32 10.10 -17.10
N GLU A 50 -1.69 10.44 -18.34
CA GLU A 50 -2.31 11.72 -18.72
C GLU A 50 -3.70 11.92 -18.09
N ALA A 51 -4.55 10.91 -18.12
CA ALA A 51 -5.87 10.97 -17.50
C ALA A 51 -5.76 11.14 -15.98
N MET A 52 -4.80 10.44 -15.36
CA MET A 52 -4.52 10.59 -13.93
C MET A 52 -3.96 11.97 -13.60
N ARG A 53 -3.07 12.51 -14.43
CA ARG A 53 -2.56 13.89 -14.29
C ARG A 53 -3.69 14.88 -14.25
N SER A 54 -4.58 14.83 -15.24
CA SER A 54 -5.71 15.75 -15.38
C SER A 54 -6.61 15.67 -14.14
N MET A 55 -7.09 14.47 -13.79
CA MET A 55 -8.00 14.25 -12.66
C MET A 55 -7.38 14.67 -11.32
N VAL A 56 -6.11 14.32 -11.09
CA VAL A 56 -5.45 14.63 -9.82
C VAL A 56 -5.16 16.13 -9.71
N CYS A 57 -4.65 16.78 -10.76
CA CYS A 57 -4.36 18.21 -10.71
C CYS A 57 -5.64 19.06 -10.57
N GLU A 58 -6.78 18.59 -11.09
CA GLU A 58 -8.07 19.28 -10.96
C GLU A 58 -8.67 19.16 -9.55
N HIS A 59 -8.44 18.03 -8.87
CA HIS A 59 -9.19 17.69 -7.65
C HIS A 59 -8.34 17.47 -6.39
N SER A 60 -7.01 17.49 -6.47
CA SER A 60 -6.15 17.39 -5.30
C SER A 60 -6.18 18.69 -4.51
N ASP A 61 -6.19 18.59 -3.18
CA ASP A 61 -6.17 19.70 -2.25
C ASP A 61 -4.75 20.09 -1.81
N VAL A 62 -3.72 19.73 -2.59
CA VAL A 62 -2.31 19.94 -2.24
C VAL A 62 -1.63 20.90 -3.22
N ASP A 63 -1.17 22.04 -2.69
CA ASP A 63 -0.41 23.03 -3.47
C ASP A 63 1.02 22.58 -3.70
N THR A 64 1.65 21.95 -2.69
CA THR A 64 2.98 21.36 -2.78
C THR A 64 2.94 19.89 -2.44
N VAL A 65 3.93 19.16 -2.95
CA VAL A 65 3.94 17.71 -2.91
C VAL A 65 5.18 17.24 -2.15
N GLU A 66 4.95 16.57 -1.02
CA GLU A 66 6.00 15.90 -0.27
C GLU A 66 6.34 14.55 -0.91
N CYS A 67 7.57 14.45 -1.39
CA CYS A 67 8.18 13.23 -1.83
C CYS A 67 9.22 12.74 -0.82
N VAL A 68 9.45 11.44 -0.83
CA VAL A 68 10.52 10.77 -0.12
C VAL A 68 11.45 10.19 -1.17
N ALA A 69 12.73 10.53 -1.10
CA ALA A 69 13.78 10.04 -1.99
C ALA A 69 14.82 9.24 -1.20
N HIS A 70 15.47 8.28 -1.86
CA HIS A 70 16.66 7.63 -1.29
C HIS A 70 17.77 8.67 -1.10
N SER A 71 18.37 8.71 0.09
CA SER A 71 19.48 9.63 0.32
C SER A 71 20.69 9.22 -0.51
N LYS A 72 21.26 10.22 -1.19
CA LYS A 72 22.46 10.03 -2.03
C LYS A 72 23.74 9.81 -1.21
N THR A 73 23.72 10.22 0.07
CA THR A 73 24.89 10.20 0.95
C THR A 73 24.82 9.13 2.02
N ASP A 74 23.61 8.65 2.34
CA ASP A 74 23.38 7.56 3.28
C ASP A 74 22.26 6.68 2.75
N PRO A 75 22.55 5.52 2.13
CA PRO A 75 21.53 4.65 1.55
C PRO A 75 20.56 4.06 2.58
N THR A 76 20.84 4.18 3.88
CA THR A 76 19.91 3.80 4.96
C THR A 76 18.91 4.91 5.32
N HIS A 77 19.10 6.10 4.75
CA HIS A 77 18.32 7.28 5.04
C HIS A 77 17.47 7.72 3.85
N TYR A 78 16.32 8.31 4.14
CA TYR A 78 15.44 8.87 3.12
C TYR A 78 15.35 10.37 3.31
N SER A 79 15.47 11.11 2.21
CA SER A 79 15.41 12.57 2.21
C SER A 79 14.01 13.02 1.80
N ASN A 80 13.45 13.96 2.54
CA ASN A 80 12.23 14.65 2.11
C ASN A 80 12.58 15.62 0.98
N VAL A 81 11.82 15.56 -0.11
CA VAL A 81 11.92 16.45 -1.26
C VAL A 81 10.55 17.07 -1.47
N THR A 82 10.47 18.39 -1.61
CA THR A 82 9.21 19.07 -1.90
C THR A 82 9.18 19.49 -3.36
N LEU A 83 8.14 19.08 -4.09
CA LEU A 83 7.85 19.57 -5.42
C LEU A 83 6.77 20.67 -5.35
N PRO A 84 6.81 21.67 -6.26
CA PRO A 84 5.95 22.85 -6.15
C PRO A 84 4.52 22.63 -6.65
N SER A 85 4.19 21.46 -7.23
CA SER A 85 2.81 21.09 -7.59
C SER A 85 2.69 19.62 -7.99
N MET A 86 1.46 19.09 -8.02
CA MET A 86 1.17 17.78 -8.62
C MET A 86 1.55 17.71 -10.09
N GLY A 87 1.37 18.80 -10.86
CA GLY A 87 1.79 18.86 -12.26
C GLY A 87 3.29 18.58 -12.44
N ARG A 88 4.15 19.15 -11.57
CA ARG A 88 5.59 18.86 -11.59
C ARG A 88 5.91 17.42 -11.21
N TYR A 89 5.14 16.83 -10.30
CA TYR A 89 5.26 15.40 -10.00
C TYR A 89 4.94 14.54 -11.22
N PHE A 90 3.88 14.86 -11.97
CA PHE A 90 3.56 14.15 -13.22
C PHE A 90 4.60 14.37 -14.32
N ASP A 91 5.14 15.59 -14.49
CA ASP A 91 6.25 15.84 -15.42
C ASP A 91 7.45 14.91 -15.11
N TYR A 92 7.75 14.75 -13.82
CA TYR A 92 8.80 13.86 -13.36
C TYR A 92 8.49 12.38 -13.66
N LEU A 93 7.26 11.92 -13.38
CA LEU A 93 6.85 10.55 -13.71
C LEU A 93 6.92 10.27 -15.21
N GLU A 94 6.44 11.21 -16.03
CA GLU A 94 6.50 11.11 -17.50
C GLU A 94 7.94 10.99 -17.99
N GLN A 95 8.86 11.77 -17.42
CA GLN A 95 10.30 11.65 -17.73
C GLN A 95 10.87 10.30 -17.33
N CYS A 96 10.55 9.78 -16.13
CA CYS A 96 10.96 8.44 -15.72
C CYS A 96 10.47 7.37 -16.71
N VAL A 97 9.19 7.45 -17.11
CA VAL A 97 8.58 6.51 -18.07
C VAL A 97 9.23 6.62 -19.45
N ALA A 98 9.35 7.83 -20.01
CA ALA A 98 9.88 8.06 -21.36
C ALA A 98 11.34 7.61 -21.49
N HIS A 99 12.16 7.87 -20.48
CA HIS A 99 13.58 7.53 -20.49
C HIS A 99 13.88 6.16 -19.85
N LYS A 100 12.85 5.42 -19.41
CA LYS A 100 13.00 4.16 -18.64
C LYS A 100 13.95 4.30 -17.46
N LYS A 101 13.95 5.46 -16.81
CA LYS A 101 14.76 5.73 -15.62
C LYS A 101 13.98 5.29 -14.38
N PRO A 102 14.62 4.62 -13.42
CA PRO A 102 13.96 4.28 -12.16
C PRO A 102 13.51 5.56 -11.45
N GLN A 103 12.34 5.51 -10.84
CA GLN A 103 11.88 6.57 -9.96
C GLN A 103 12.68 6.56 -8.65
N GLU A 104 13.34 7.68 -8.36
CA GLU A 104 14.18 7.90 -7.18
C GLU A 104 13.43 8.57 -6.02
N ALA A 105 12.34 9.31 -6.31
CA ALA A 105 11.54 10.03 -5.33
C ALA A 105 10.05 9.76 -5.53
N ALA A 106 9.31 9.37 -4.49
CA ALA A 106 7.87 9.11 -4.57
C ALA A 106 7.06 9.85 -3.51
N LEU A 107 5.76 10.01 -3.77
CA LEU A 107 4.82 10.63 -2.83
C LEU A 107 4.89 9.95 -1.46
N LYS A 108 5.05 10.76 -0.41
CA LYS A 108 5.13 10.27 0.98
C LYS A 108 3.85 9.59 1.45
N ASN A 109 2.69 10.16 1.09
CA ASN A 109 1.37 9.73 1.60
C ASN A 109 0.37 9.41 0.46
N GLY A 110 0.89 9.15 -0.75
CA GLY A 110 0.06 9.13 -1.95
C GLY A 110 -0.58 10.49 -2.25
N VAL A 111 -1.62 10.50 -3.07
CA VAL A 111 -2.44 11.68 -3.37
C VAL A 111 -3.88 11.41 -3.00
N THR A 112 -4.57 12.44 -2.50
CA THR A 112 -5.96 12.33 -2.10
C THR A 112 -6.84 13.11 -3.05
N VAL A 113 -7.97 12.52 -3.46
CA VAL A 113 -8.99 13.16 -4.31
C VAL A 113 -10.38 12.86 -3.73
N PRO A 114 -11.42 13.64 -4.05
CA PRO A 114 -12.77 13.34 -3.63
C PRO A 114 -13.20 11.94 -4.10
N ARG A 115 -13.82 11.17 -3.21
CA ARG A 115 -14.29 9.81 -3.51
C ARG A 115 -15.26 9.81 -4.68
N SER A 116 -16.11 10.82 -4.80
CA SER A 116 -17.08 11.01 -5.89
C SER A 116 -16.44 11.01 -7.29
N VAL A 117 -15.19 11.47 -7.42
CA VAL A 117 -14.45 11.53 -8.69
C VAL A 117 -14.01 10.15 -9.15
N VAL A 118 -13.61 9.27 -8.22
CA VAL A 118 -13.10 7.92 -8.56
C VAL A 118 -14.15 6.83 -8.39
N GLU A 119 -15.17 7.10 -7.57
CA GLU A 119 -16.55 6.62 -7.63
C GLU A 119 -16.83 5.43 -8.55
N ALA A 120 -17.36 5.83 -9.70
CA ALA A 120 -17.82 4.99 -10.78
C ALA A 120 -16.70 4.20 -11.47
N ALA A 121 -15.46 4.67 -11.42
CA ALA A 121 -14.33 4.01 -12.08
C ALA A 121 -13.68 2.93 -11.21
N CYS A 122 -13.72 3.11 -9.89
CA CYS A 122 -13.17 2.24 -8.85
C CYS A 122 -14.21 2.04 -7.73
N PRO A 123 -15.27 1.24 -7.95
CA PRO A 123 -16.25 0.96 -6.91
C PRO A 123 -15.62 0.14 -5.78
N VAL A 124 -16.25 0.11 -4.60
CA VAL A 124 -15.80 -0.78 -3.51
C VAL A 124 -15.88 -2.24 -3.98
N PRO A 125 -14.81 -3.06 -3.82
CA PRO A 125 -14.83 -4.47 -4.19
C PRO A 125 -16.00 -5.22 -3.53
N LYS A 126 -16.67 -6.10 -4.29
CA LYS A 126 -17.88 -6.82 -3.83
C LYS A 126 -17.66 -7.55 -2.51
N VAL A 127 -16.52 -8.24 -2.35
CA VAL A 127 -16.15 -8.95 -1.13
C VAL A 127 -16.12 -8.02 0.10
N LEU A 128 -15.54 -6.82 -0.03
CA LEU A 128 -15.48 -5.86 1.06
C LEU A 128 -16.85 -5.26 1.36
N LYS A 129 -17.62 -4.94 0.30
CA LYS A 129 -18.98 -4.43 0.44
C LYS A 129 -19.90 -5.42 1.16
N THR A 130 -19.82 -6.71 0.82
CA THR A 130 -20.59 -7.77 1.50
C THR A 130 -20.21 -7.86 2.98
N LEU A 131 -18.92 -8.00 3.29
CA LEU A 131 -18.48 -8.13 4.69
C LEU A 131 -18.80 -6.89 5.54
N HIS A 132 -18.74 -5.70 4.93
CA HIS A 132 -19.15 -4.48 5.61
C HIS A 132 -20.64 -4.47 5.92
N ASN A 133 -21.48 -4.80 4.94
CA ASN A 133 -22.94 -4.86 5.11
C ASN A 133 -23.35 -5.92 6.15
N ASP A 134 -22.61 -7.04 6.21
CA ASP A 134 -22.81 -8.11 7.19
C ASP A 134 -22.22 -7.77 8.57
N ARG A 135 -21.70 -6.54 8.75
CA ARG A 135 -21.06 -6.04 9.98
C ARG A 135 -19.87 -6.89 10.45
N LYS A 136 -19.22 -7.61 9.54
CA LYS A 136 -18.01 -8.40 9.80
C LYS A 136 -16.74 -7.57 9.75
N LEU A 137 -16.76 -6.45 9.01
CA LEU A 137 -15.66 -5.46 9.01
C LEU A 137 -16.20 -4.03 8.90
N ALA A 138 -15.42 -3.06 9.35
CA ALA A 138 -15.76 -1.65 9.29
C ALA A 138 -14.90 -0.94 8.22
N LEU A 139 -15.39 -0.90 6.98
CA LEU A 139 -14.69 -0.24 5.88
C LEU A 139 -14.82 1.28 6.02
N ARG A 140 -13.73 1.96 6.35
CA ARG A 140 -13.69 3.41 6.58
C ARG A 140 -14.27 4.19 5.40
N ASP A 141 -13.97 3.74 4.18
CA ASP A 141 -14.42 4.33 2.92
C ASP A 141 -15.94 4.28 2.71
N MET A 142 -16.66 3.43 3.45
CA MET A 142 -18.13 3.36 3.43
C MET A 142 -18.78 4.06 4.64
N LEU A 143 -18.00 4.64 5.55
CA LEU A 143 -18.48 5.35 6.75
C LEU A 143 -18.56 6.88 6.54
N GLY A 144 -18.93 7.31 5.32
CA GLY A 144 -19.08 8.74 5.01
C GLY A 144 -17.78 9.50 4.75
N ARG A 145 -16.67 8.80 4.48
CA ARG A 145 -15.42 9.44 4.03
C ARG A 145 -15.54 9.93 2.59
N GLU A 146 -15.29 11.21 2.39
CA GLU A 146 -15.42 11.88 1.09
C GLU A 146 -14.14 11.85 0.25
N LYS A 147 -13.10 11.15 0.69
CA LYS A 147 -11.76 11.19 0.08
C LYS A 147 -11.21 9.79 -0.17
N ALA A 148 -10.67 9.57 -1.36
CA ALA A 148 -9.96 8.36 -1.76
C ALA A 148 -8.45 8.63 -1.85
N ARG A 149 -7.64 7.66 -1.42
CA ARG A 149 -6.17 7.74 -1.51
C ARG A 149 -5.66 6.92 -2.70
N LEU A 150 -4.82 7.54 -3.51
CA LEU A 150 -4.22 6.96 -4.70
C LEU A 150 -2.70 6.94 -4.57
N PHE A 151 -2.08 5.87 -5.05
CA PHE A 151 -0.62 5.75 -5.13
C PHE A 151 -0.22 5.65 -6.59
N ILE A 152 0.44 6.70 -7.08
CA ILE A 152 0.82 6.87 -8.48
C ILE A 152 2.33 7.03 -8.56
N SER A 153 2.96 6.35 -9.50
CA SER A 153 4.41 6.20 -9.55
C SER A 153 4.85 5.61 -10.89
N ALA A 154 6.09 5.85 -11.28
CA ALA A 154 6.76 5.22 -12.41
C ALA A 154 7.47 3.92 -11.97
N GLY A 155 7.97 3.18 -12.95
CA GLY A 155 8.74 1.96 -12.74
C GLY A 155 10.06 2.18 -12.01
N GLY A 156 10.54 1.14 -11.33
CA GLY A 156 11.82 1.16 -10.63
C GLY A 156 11.79 1.82 -9.25
N PHE A 157 10.64 2.37 -8.82
CA PHE A 157 10.48 2.80 -7.44
C PHE A 157 10.53 1.62 -6.47
N HIS A 158 11.35 1.75 -5.42
CA HIS A 158 11.33 0.88 -4.25
C HIS A 158 11.10 1.74 -3.00
N GLY A 159 9.93 1.58 -2.39
CA GLY A 159 9.53 2.34 -1.19
C GLY A 159 10.20 1.84 0.08
N ARG A 160 10.35 2.73 1.06
CA ARG A 160 10.87 2.41 2.39
C ARG A 160 10.00 1.34 3.07
N CYS A 161 10.65 0.37 3.71
CA CYS A 161 9.95 -0.57 4.58
C CYS A 161 9.30 0.18 5.75
N HIS A 162 8.02 -0.05 6.02
CA HIS A 162 7.31 0.51 7.16
C HIS A 162 6.07 -0.31 7.48
N TYR A 163 5.41 -0.06 8.61
CA TYR A 163 4.06 -0.57 8.87
C TYR A 163 3.08 0.58 9.03
N ASP A 164 1.82 0.41 8.66
CA ASP A 164 0.82 1.45 8.88
C ASP A 164 0.40 1.56 10.34
N ARG A 165 0.29 2.79 10.82
CA ARG A 165 -0.07 3.11 12.20
C ARG A 165 -1.56 2.98 12.49
N PHE A 166 -1.88 3.04 13.79
CA PHE A 166 -3.25 3.10 14.32
C PHE A 166 -4.07 1.83 14.12
N GLY A 167 -3.43 0.72 13.74
CA GLY A 167 -4.08 -0.59 13.66
C GLY A 167 -5.05 -0.75 12.50
N TYR A 168 -5.02 0.14 11.50
CA TYR A 168 -5.80 -0.05 10.27
C TYR A 168 -5.26 -1.25 9.49
N ALA A 169 -6.17 -2.01 8.88
CA ALA A 169 -5.82 -2.91 7.79
C ALA A 169 -6.09 -2.23 6.46
N PHE A 170 -5.34 -2.61 5.43
CA PHE A 170 -5.48 -2.03 4.10
C PHE A 170 -5.80 -3.09 3.07
N PHE A 171 -6.64 -2.71 2.12
CA PHE A 171 -6.92 -3.46 0.91
C PHE A 171 -6.38 -2.67 -0.27
N SER A 172 -5.15 -3.00 -0.72
CA SER A 172 -4.53 -2.29 -1.85
C SER A 172 -4.92 -2.96 -3.15
N VAL A 173 -5.63 -2.23 -4.01
CA VAL A 173 -6.06 -2.71 -5.33
C VAL A 173 -5.13 -2.18 -6.41
N GLN A 174 -4.55 -3.10 -7.17
CA GLN A 174 -3.65 -2.82 -8.28
C GLN A 174 -4.48 -2.47 -9.53
N VAL A 175 -4.62 -1.19 -9.86
CA VAL A 175 -5.43 -0.76 -11.01
C VAL A 175 -4.63 -0.78 -12.30
N LYS A 176 -3.42 -0.21 -12.28
CA LYS A 176 -2.50 -0.13 -13.44
C LYS A 176 -1.11 -0.60 -13.06
N GLY A 177 -0.43 -1.31 -13.97
CA GLY A 177 0.93 -1.80 -13.73
C GLY A 177 0.99 -3.00 -12.78
N ALA A 178 2.16 -3.20 -12.17
CA ALA A 178 2.45 -4.34 -11.30
C ALA A 178 3.35 -3.92 -10.13
N LYS A 179 3.16 -4.60 -9.00
CA LYS A 179 3.94 -4.41 -7.76
C LYS A 179 4.39 -5.72 -7.16
N THR A 180 5.58 -5.71 -6.59
CA THR A 180 6.04 -6.72 -5.64
C THR A 180 6.01 -6.10 -4.25
N TRP A 181 5.26 -6.72 -3.35
CA TRP A 181 5.21 -6.40 -1.93
C TRP A 181 6.03 -7.41 -1.17
N TYR A 182 6.94 -6.92 -0.35
CA TYR A 182 7.69 -7.72 0.62
C TYR A 182 7.11 -7.44 1.99
N LEU A 183 6.60 -8.48 2.66
CA LEU A 183 5.83 -8.38 3.89
C LEU A 183 6.56 -9.09 5.02
N TYR A 184 6.64 -8.49 6.20
CA TYR A 184 7.35 -9.04 7.34
C TYR A 184 6.46 -9.01 8.58
N LYS A 185 6.60 -10.05 9.42
CA LYS A 185 5.86 -10.15 10.68
C LYS A 185 6.39 -9.10 11.66
N ALA A 186 5.52 -8.44 12.41
CA ALA A 186 5.96 -7.55 13.49
C ALA A 186 6.80 -8.30 14.55
N SER A 187 6.51 -9.59 14.77
CA SER A 187 7.24 -10.44 15.72
C SER A 187 8.65 -10.82 15.28
N SER A 188 9.01 -10.65 14.00
CA SER A 188 10.36 -10.95 13.50
C SER A 188 11.33 -9.77 13.67
N LEU A 189 10.93 -8.70 14.36
CA LEU A 189 11.58 -7.39 14.23
C LEU A 189 11.69 -6.65 15.58
N PRO A 190 12.84 -6.69 16.27
CA PRO A 190 13.30 -5.58 17.09
C PRO A 190 14.06 -4.59 16.19
N LEU A 191 13.41 -4.03 15.17
CA LEU A 191 14.08 -3.07 14.30
C LEU A 191 14.36 -1.80 15.09
N ARG A 192 15.61 -1.34 15.02
CA ARG A 192 16.00 -0.05 15.59
C ARG A 192 15.23 1.04 14.83
N ARG A 193 14.63 1.96 15.59
CA ARG A 193 13.90 3.12 15.07
C ARG A 193 14.67 4.38 15.42
N LEU A 194 14.67 5.38 14.52
CA LEU A 194 15.31 6.68 14.79
C LEU A 194 14.62 7.43 15.95
N ALA A 195 13.30 7.30 16.04
CA ALA A 195 12.49 7.95 17.06
C ALA A 195 11.22 7.13 17.33
N ALA A 196 10.55 7.40 18.45
CA ALA A 196 9.25 6.83 18.79
C ALA A 196 8.20 7.02 17.67
N PHE A 197 8.34 8.05 16.85
CA PHE A 197 7.46 8.39 15.73
C PHE A 197 7.93 7.89 14.35
N ASP A 198 9.03 7.13 14.24
CA ASP A 198 9.41 6.49 12.97
C ASP A 198 8.89 5.04 12.94
N ASN A 199 7.97 4.74 12.02
CA ASN A 199 7.43 3.39 11.79
C ASN A 199 8.25 2.59 10.77
N ALA A 200 9.37 3.14 10.30
CA ALA A 200 10.28 2.48 9.41
C ALA A 200 11.59 2.06 10.14
N PRO A 201 12.18 0.92 9.74
CA PRO A 201 13.50 0.51 10.20
C PRO A 201 14.60 1.48 9.80
N LEU A 202 15.75 1.34 10.46
CA LEU A 202 17.04 1.87 9.99
C LEU A 202 17.58 1.08 8.79
N GLU A 203 17.29 -0.21 8.73
CA GLU A 203 17.78 -1.10 7.70
C GLU A 203 17.16 -0.77 6.32
N ASP A 204 18.00 -0.83 5.29
CA ASP A 204 17.58 -0.58 3.91
C ASP A 204 17.06 -1.87 3.26
N PHE A 205 15.75 -2.05 3.32
CA PHE A 205 15.03 -3.18 2.71
C PHE A 205 14.99 -3.15 1.18
N THR A 206 15.60 -2.14 0.54
CA THR A 206 15.82 -2.20 -0.92
C THR A 206 16.93 -3.15 -1.32
N ARG A 207 17.78 -3.53 -0.37
CA ARG A 207 18.91 -4.43 -0.55
C ARG A 207 18.48 -5.90 -0.38
N PRO A 208 18.75 -6.78 -1.37
CA PRO A 208 18.37 -8.20 -1.30
C PRO A 208 18.89 -8.92 -0.05
N GLU A 209 20.08 -8.59 0.41
CA GLU A 209 20.70 -9.17 1.61
C GLU A 209 19.96 -8.82 2.90
N VAL A 210 19.34 -7.64 2.98
CA VAL A 210 18.48 -7.25 4.10
C VAL A 210 17.16 -8.01 4.00
N HIS A 211 16.54 -8.01 2.83
CA HIS A 211 15.29 -8.75 2.58
C HIS A 211 15.41 -10.23 2.97
N ASN A 212 16.47 -10.91 2.48
CA ASN A 212 16.72 -12.34 2.70
C ASN A 212 17.14 -12.67 4.14
N GLY A 213 17.42 -11.66 4.97
CA GLY A 213 17.74 -11.83 6.39
C GLY A 213 16.51 -12.01 7.27
N HIS A 214 15.29 -11.76 6.76
CA HIS A 214 14.06 -11.76 7.53
C HIS A 214 13.02 -12.72 6.96
N SER A 215 12.34 -13.45 7.85
CA SER A 215 11.19 -14.25 7.46
C SER A 215 9.99 -13.37 7.13
N GLY A 216 9.24 -13.77 6.11
CA GLY A 216 8.16 -12.95 5.59
C GLY A 216 7.48 -13.57 4.39
N TRP A 217 6.70 -12.74 3.70
CA TRP A 217 6.01 -13.14 2.49
C TRP A 217 6.30 -12.21 1.31
N VAL A 218 6.16 -12.72 0.09
CA VAL A 218 6.22 -11.94 -1.15
C VAL A 218 4.88 -12.00 -1.86
N ALA A 219 4.29 -10.83 -2.11
CA ALA A 219 3.04 -10.67 -2.85
C ALA A 219 3.30 -9.99 -4.20
N LYS A 220 3.14 -10.71 -5.31
CA LYS A 220 3.25 -10.15 -6.66
C LYS A 220 1.85 -9.83 -7.20
N LEU A 221 1.53 -8.55 -7.33
CA LEU A 221 0.23 -8.06 -7.78
C LEU A 221 0.28 -7.64 -9.26
N GLN A 222 -0.76 -8.02 -9.98
CA GLN A 222 -1.02 -7.61 -11.37
C GLN A 222 -2.29 -6.77 -11.46
N GLU A 223 -2.52 -6.10 -12.59
CA GLU A 223 -3.74 -5.30 -12.79
C GLU A 223 -5.02 -6.11 -12.50
N GLY A 224 -5.81 -5.63 -11.55
CA GLY A 224 -7.05 -6.24 -11.08
C GLY A 224 -6.93 -6.99 -9.75
N ASP A 225 -5.72 -7.28 -9.28
CA ASP A 225 -5.50 -7.94 -7.99
C ASP A 225 -5.71 -6.98 -6.81
N MET A 226 -6.08 -7.55 -5.67
CA MET A 226 -6.14 -6.84 -4.39
C MET A 226 -5.35 -7.60 -3.32
N LEU A 227 -4.46 -6.91 -2.62
CA LEU A 227 -3.79 -7.43 -1.44
C LEU A 227 -4.56 -7.02 -0.19
N PHE A 228 -4.92 -8.01 0.63
CA PHE A 228 -5.22 -7.74 2.04
C PHE A 228 -3.89 -7.63 2.81
N LEU A 229 -3.62 -6.43 3.33
CA LEU A 229 -2.50 -6.12 4.20
C LEU A 229 -3.02 -6.05 5.65
N PRO A 230 -2.72 -7.06 6.48
CA PRO A 230 -3.12 -7.06 7.87
C PRO A 230 -2.50 -5.89 8.65
N PRO A 231 -3.12 -5.44 9.75
CA PRO A 231 -2.60 -4.32 10.51
C PRO A 231 -1.22 -4.63 11.09
N LEU A 232 -0.38 -3.60 11.17
CA LEU A 232 0.98 -3.66 11.73
C LEU A 232 1.92 -4.62 10.97
N THR A 233 1.61 -4.92 9.70
CA THR A 233 2.50 -5.68 8.83
C THR A 233 3.55 -4.75 8.25
N TYR A 234 4.82 -5.00 8.57
CA TYR A 234 5.91 -4.29 7.91
C TYR A 234 5.92 -4.65 6.43
N HIS A 235 6.06 -3.66 5.56
CA HIS A 235 6.03 -3.87 4.14
C HIS A 235 6.95 -2.92 3.39
N SER A 236 7.61 -3.45 2.36
CA SER A 236 8.38 -2.71 1.36
C SER A 236 7.79 -3.00 -0.02
N VAL A 237 7.75 -2.00 -0.90
CA VAL A 237 7.01 -2.11 -2.17
C VAL A 237 7.91 -1.72 -3.33
N CYS A 238 8.05 -2.62 -4.30
CA CYS A 238 8.79 -2.41 -5.53
C CYS A 238 7.84 -2.38 -6.73
N HIS A 239 7.96 -1.35 -7.57
CA HIS A 239 7.13 -1.17 -8.75
C HIS A 239 7.85 -1.69 -9.99
N THR A 240 7.25 -2.67 -10.66
CA THR A 240 7.89 -3.44 -11.74
C THR A 240 7.30 -3.15 -13.13
N GLY A 241 6.23 -2.36 -13.22
CA GLY A 241 5.63 -1.90 -14.48
C GLY A 241 6.16 -0.54 -14.95
N GLY A 242 5.71 -0.07 -16.13
CA GLY A 242 6.10 1.24 -16.67
C GLY A 242 5.61 2.42 -15.81
N TYR A 243 4.31 2.46 -15.54
CA TYR A 243 3.72 3.28 -14.49
C TYR A 243 2.70 2.45 -13.72
N ASN A 244 2.35 2.93 -12.54
CA ASN A 244 1.55 2.23 -11.58
C ASN A 244 0.48 3.14 -11.01
N VAL A 245 -0.73 2.59 -10.81
CA VAL A 245 -1.78 3.23 -10.02
C VAL A 245 -2.42 2.20 -9.09
N ASN A 246 -2.42 2.50 -7.79
CA ASN A 246 -3.17 1.74 -6.78
C ASN A 246 -4.17 2.65 -6.07
N ILE A 247 -5.24 2.04 -5.60
CA ILE A 247 -6.19 2.63 -4.66
C ILE A 247 -6.28 1.72 -3.44
N ASP A 248 -6.24 2.34 -2.27
CA ASP A 248 -6.32 1.62 -1.00
C ASP A 248 -7.69 1.86 -0.35
N PHE A 249 -8.28 0.77 0.16
CA PHE A 249 -9.44 0.86 1.06
C PHE A 249 -8.97 0.52 2.47
N ALA A 250 -9.33 1.36 3.44
CA ALA A 250 -8.89 1.19 4.81
C ALA A 250 -10.00 0.56 5.66
N CYS A 251 -9.69 -0.48 6.41
CA CYS A 251 -10.56 -1.03 7.43
C CYS A 251 -10.18 -0.45 8.78
N LEU A 252 -11.18 0.01 9.54
CA LEU A 252 -10.97 0.41 10.92
C LEU A 252 -10.37 -0.75 11.72
N PRO A 253 -9.65 -0.46 12.81
CA PRO A 253 -9.17 -1.48 13.73
C PRO A 253 -10.32 -2.36 14.24
N ASP A 254 -10.02 -3.65 14.42
CA ASP A 254 -11.00 -4.69 14.67
C ASP A 254 -10.63 -5.52 15.90
N VAL A 255 -11.65 -5.93 16.67
CA VAL A 255 -11.52 -6.72 17.90
C VAL A 255 -10.78 -8.04 17.66
N HIS A 256 -10.90 -8.60 16.45
CA HIS A 256 -10.22 -9.84 16.08
C HIS A 256 -8.69 -9.72 16.10
N TRP A 257 -8.15 -8.51 16.02
CA TRP A 257 -6.70 -8.29 15.95
C TRP A 257 -6.07 -7.95 17.31
N VAL A 258 -6.87 -7.49 18.27
CA VAL A 258 -6.45 -7.03 19.60
C VAL A 258 -5.62 -8.06 20.38
N PRO A 259 -6.00 -9.35 20.47
CA PRO A 259 -5.24 -10.32 21.27
C PRO A 259 -3.83 -10.58 20.76
N ALA A 260 -3.58 -10.29 19.48
CA ALA A 260 -2.30 -10.50 18.80
C ALA A 260 -1.47 -9.20 18.68
N ILE A 261 -1.95 -8.10 19.26
CA ILE A 261 -1.15 -6.91 19.57
C ILE A 261 -0.60 -7.13 20.99
N ARG A 262 0.46 -7.92 21.11
CA ARG A 262 1.27 -8.02 22.33
C ARG A 262 2.63 -7.41 22.07
N GLU A 263 3.13 -6.66 23.06
CA GLU A 263 4.32 -5.77 23.00
C GLU A 263 5.49 -6.35 22.19
N PRO A 264 5.99 -5.57 21.21
CA PRO A 264 6.95 -4.50 21.50
C PRO A 264 6.57 -3.10 20.97
N LEU A 265 5.33 -2.92 20.50
CA LEU A 265 4.84 -1.65 19.95
C LEU A 265 4.24 -0.77 21.06
N GLY A 266 4.55 0.52 21.05
CA GLY A 266 4.05 1.44 22.08
C GLY A 266 2.55 1.70 21.92
N LEU A 267 1.88 2.10 23.01
CA LEU A 267 0.44 2.40 23.04
C LEU A 267 -0.01 3.30 21.86
N GLN A 268 0.83 4.27 21.49
CA GLN A 268 0.65 5.20 20.38
C GLN A 268 0.62 4.57 18.97
N ASP A 269 1.31 3.44 18.76
CA ASP A 269 1.32 2.73 17.47
C ASP A 269 0.02 1.90 17.28
N VAL A 270 -0.65 1.58 18.39
CA VAL A 270 -1.81 0.69 18.47
C VAL A 270 -3.07 1.40 19.00
N ALA A 271 -3.01 2.72 19.23
CA ALA A 271 -4.06 3.50 19.88
C ALA A 271 -5.44 3.47 19.18
N GLY A 272 -5.48 3.11 17.89
CA GLY A 272 -6.74 2.88 17.19
C GLY A 272 -7.33 1.48 17.40
N ALA A 273 -6.51 0.51 17.81
CA ALA A 273 -6.85 -0.89 18.01
C ALA A 273 -7.10 -1.28 19.48
N LEU A 274 -7.02 -0.31 20.41
CA LEU A 274 -7.38 -0.46 21.82
C LEU A 274 -8.72 0.25 22.07
#